data_AF-A0A7C5RDH6-F1
#
_entry.id   AF-A0A7C5RDH6-F1
#
_cell.length_a   1.000
_cell.length_b   1.000
_cell.length_c   1.000
_cell.angle_alpha   90.00
_cell.angle_beta   90.00
_cell.angle_gamma   90.00
#
_symmetry.space_group_name_H-M   'P 1'
#
loop_
_entity.id
_entity.type
_entity.pdbx_description
1 polymer ?
#
loop_
_entity_poly.entity_id
_entity_poly.type
_entity_poly.pdbx_seq_one_letter_code
_entity_poly.pdbx_strand_id
1 'polypeptide(L)'
;PVDLAQAAIGPGMAVYTRYAGVLDAEGNPVTVREALALINQVLDEALAEQEGDFDPDTRWALAWFEQFGFGEGEFGVAETLSKAKNTSVEGLVEAGILESRRGKVRLLKPEELPGDWDPVRDGRFTYWEAVHQLVRRLETGGEMAAADLLAKLGSRGDTARELAYRLYALCERKGWSKEALSYNALVQSWPEIARLSQEGKAPAQTELF
;
A
#
# COMPACT_ATOMS: atom_id res chain seq x y z
N PRO A 1 3.76 10.82 -15.54
CA PRO A 1 5.12 10.24 -15.49
C PRO A 1 5.96 10.80 -14.34
N VAL A 2 6.13 10.03 -13.25
CA VAL A 2 7.39 9.65 -12.57
C VAL A 2 6.98 8.58 -11.55
N ASP A 3 7.39 7.33 -11.77
CA ASP A 3 7.35 6.25 -10.80
C ASP A 3 8.68 6.32 -10.02
N LEU A 4 8.64 6.39 -8.68
CA LEU A 4 9.85 6.51 -7.85
C LEU A 4 10.78 5.28 -8.04
N ALA A 5 10.21 4.11 -8.33
CA ALA A 5 10.98 2.93 -8.68
C ALA A 5 11.69 3.10 -10.04
N GLN A 6 11.03 3.70 -11.04
CA GLN A 6 11.65 4.05 -12.33
C GLN A 6 12.61 5.25 -12.26
N ALA A 7 12.39 6.19 -11.35
CA ALA A 7 13.26 7.35 -11.12
C ALA A 7 14.61 6.94 -10.52
N ALA A 8 14.64 5.89 -9.70
CA ALA A 8 15.86 5.29 -9.16
C ALA A 8 16.57 4.32 -10.14
N ILE A 9 15.81 3.69 -11.06
CA ILE A 9 16.36 2.80 -12.11
C ILE A 9 17.23 3.57 -13.10
N GLY A 10 16.90 4.82 -13.46
CA GLY A 10 17.70 5.62 -14.39
C GLY A 10 19.18 5.79 -13.97
N PRO A 11 19.48 6.28 -12.75
CA PRO A 11 20.85 6.36 -12.23
C PRO A 11 21.45 5.00 -11.88
N GLY A 12 20.66 4.06 -11.35
CA GLY A 12 21.12 2.72 -10.95
C GLY A 12 21.52 1.82 -12.12
N MET A 13 20.78 1.87 -13.23
CA MET A 13 21.08 1.11 -14.45
C MET A 13 22.14 1.78 -15.34
N ALA A 14 22.36 3.09 -15.18
CA ALA A 14 23.48 3.76 -15.82
C ALA A 14 24.84 3.17 -15.41
N VAL A 15 24.93 2.55 -14.22
CA VAL A 15 26.14 1.85 -13.77
C VAL A 15 26.44 0.63 -14.66
N TYR A 16 25.42 -0.15 -15.03
CA TYR A 16 25.53 -1.31 -15.92
C TYR A 16 25.83 -0.96 -17.38
N THR A 17 25.62 0.29 -17.79
CA THR A 17 25.94 0.78 -19.14
C THR A 17 27.22 1.62 -19.19
N ARG A 18 27.65 2.22 -18.06
CA ARG A 18 28.93 2.96 -17.94
C ARG A 18 30.12 2.11 -17.56
N TYR A 19 29.93 1.01 -16.84
CA TYR A 19 31.00 0.17 -16.32
C TYR A 19 30.92 -1.24 -16.92
N ALA A 20 32.08 -1.90 -17.05
CA ALA A 20 32.20 -3.22 -17.68
C ALA A 20 31.49 -4.35 -16.92
N GLY A 21 31.13 -4.12 -15.65
CA GLY A 21 30.36 -5.03 -14.81
C GLY A 21 30.16 -4.42 -13.41
N VAL A 22 29.10 -4.83 -12.73
CA VAL A 22 28.85 -4.55 -11.31
C VAL A 22 29.22 -5.79 -10.54
N LEU A 23 30.03 -5.63 -9.49
CA LEU A 23 30.51 -6.73 -8.65
C LEU A 23 29.93 -6.58 -7.23
N ASP A 24 29.65 -7.70 -6.58
CA ASP A 24 29.30 -7.72 -5.16
C ASP A 24 30.55 -7.53 -4.27
N ALA A 25 30.38 -7.55 -2.94
CA ALA A 25 31.47 -7.41 -1.98
C ALA A 25 32.51 -8.55 -2.03
N GLU A 26 32.16 -9.67 -2.67
CA GLU A 26 32.99 -10.87 -2.84
C GLU A 26 33.67 -10.90 -4.22
N GLY A 27 33.36 -9.94 -5.09
CA GLY A 27 33.93 -9.80 -6.43
C GLY A 27 33.18 -10.56 -7.52
N ASN A 28 31.98 -11.10 -7.25
CA ASN A 28 31.18 -11.83 -8.23
C ASN A 28 30.32 -10.87 -9.07
N PRO A 29 30.09 -11.16 -10.37
CA PRO A 29 29.21 -10.35 -11.21
C PRO A 29 27.77 -10.36 -10.71
N VAL A 30 27.21 -9.19 -10.45
CA VAL A 30 25.80 -9.00 -10.06
C VAL A 30 24.98 -8.79 -11.34
N THR A 31 24.04 -9.68 -11.61
CA THR A 31 23.10 -9.53 -12.71
C THR A 31 22.09 -8.40 -12.45
N VAL A 32 21.47 -7.87 -13.51
CA VAL A 32 20.39 -6.87 -13.38
C VAL A 32 19.25 -7.36 -12.49
N ARG A 33 18.93 -8.66 -12.55
CA ARG A 33 17.90 -9.27 -11.70
C ARG A 33 18.29 -9.24 -10.22
N GLU A 34 19.55 -9.55 -9.91
CA GLU A 34 20.07 -9.50 -8.53
C GLU A 34 20.15 -8.07 -8.01
N ALA A 35 20.55 -7.11 -8.84
CA ALA A 35 20.53 -5.70 -8.47
C ALA A 35 19.11 -5.19 -8.17
N LEU A 36 18.11 -5.57 -8.99
CA LEU A 36 16.71 -5.24 -8.72
C LEU A 36 16.22 -5.89 -7.42
N ALA A 37 16.61 -7.13 -7.13
CA ALA A 37 16.28 -7.79 -5.88
C ALA A 37 16.89 -7.08 -4.66
N LEU A 38 18.15 -6.65 -4.75
CA LEU A 38 18.83 -5.88 -3.71
C LEU A 38 18.22 -4.48 -3.52
N ILE A 39 17.85 -3.80 -4.59
CA ILE A 39 17.14 -2.50 -4.53
C ILE A 39 15.81 -2.67 -3.82
N ASN A 40 15.03 -3.69 -4.20
CA ASN A 40 13.76 -3.97 -3.53
C ASN A 40 13.98 -4.33 -2.06
N GLN A 41 15.02 -5.11 -1.72
CA GLN A 41 15.33 -5.41 -0.32
C GLN A 41 15.68 -4.16 0.50
N VAL A 42 16.52 -3.27 -0.01
CA VAL A 42 16.88 -2.02 0.69
C VAL A 42 15.67 -1.09 0.81
N LEU A 43 14.82 -1.03 -0.23
CA LEU A 43 13.55 -0.32 -0.19
C LEU A 43 12.63 -0.89 0.90
N ASP A 44 12.53 -2.21 1.01
CA ASP A 44 11.73 -2.89 2.02
C ASP A 44 12.21 -2.58 3.43
N GLU A 45 13.53 -2.62 3.66
CA GLU A 45 14.16 -2.28 4.93
C GLU A 45 13.85 -0.83 5.32
N ALA A 46 14.00 0.12 4.39
CA ALA A 46 13.68 1.53 4.62
C ALA A 46 12.18 1.76 4.92
N LEU A 47 11.28 1.05 4.21
CA LEU A 47 9.83 1.11 4.45
C LEU A 47 9.42 0.41 5.75
N ALA A 48 10.19 -0.58 6.21
CA ALA A 48 9.98 -1.25 7.49
C ALA A 48 10.29 -0.32 8.67
N GLU A 49 11.32 0.52 8.56
CA GLU A 49 11.66 1.53 9.57
C GLU A 49 10.58 2.63 9.73
N GLN A 50 9.80 2.88 8.68
CA GLN A 50 8.68 3.85 8.68
C GLN A 50 7.36 3.31 9.24
N GLU A 51 7.35 2.09 9.82
CA GLU A 51 6.14 1.51 10.39
C GLU A 51 5.48 2.40 11.46
N GLY A 52 6.25 3.27 12.12
CA GLY A 52 5.79 4.22 13.14
C GLY A 52 4.85 5.33 12.63
N ASP A 53 4.84 5.62 11.32
CA ASP A 53 3.98 6.65 10.73
C ASP A 53 2.54 6.17 10.51
N PHE A 54 2.31 4.85 10.59
CA PHE A 54 0.99 4.25 10.48
C PHE A 54 0.25 4.23 11.82
N ASP A 55 -1.07 4.35 11.73
CA ASP A 55 -1.96 4.17 12.88
C ASP A 55 -1.82 2.73 13.48
N PRO A 56 -2.11 2.55 14.78
CA PRO A 56 -2.03 1.24 15.45
C PRO A 56 -2.74 0.10 14.71
N ASP A 57 -3.89 0.37 14.10
CA ASP A 57 -4.73 -0.62 13.46
C ASP A 57 -4.10 -1.08 12.13
N THR A 58 -3.55 -0.15 11.35
CA THR A 58 -2.76 -0.46 10.15
C THR A 58 -1.51 -1.28 10.48
N ARG A 59 -0.79 -0.95 11.56
CA ARG A 59 0.39 -1.73 11.99
C ARG A 59 0.01 -3.15 12.42
N TRP A 60 -1.13 -3.29 13.08
CA TRP A 60 -1.68 -4.61 13.40
C TRP A 60 -2.02 -5.40 12.13
N ALA A 61 -2.74 -4.76 11.19
CA ALA A 61 -3.18 -5.38 9.95
C ALA A 61 -1.99 -5.82 9.08
N LEU A 62 -0.92 -5.02 8.99
CA LEU A 62 0.33 -5.40 8.33
C LEU A 62 0.96 -6.66 8.93
N ALA A 63 1.08 -6.71 10.26
CA ALA A 63 1.67 -7.85 10.95
C ALA A 63 0.81 -9.13 10.84
N TRP A 64 -0.52 -8.97 10.82
CA TRP A 64 -1.44 -10.07 10.56
C TRP A 64 -1.36 -10.56 9.11
N PHE A 65 -1.41 -9.62 8.16
CA PHE A 65 -1.35 -9.90 6.73
C PHE A 65 -0.06 -10.61 6.35
N GLU A 66 1.09 -10.24 6.92
CA GLU A 66 2.35 -10.95 6.66
C GLU A 66 2.30 -12.44 7.02
N GLN A 67 1.53 -12.82 8.04
CA GLN A 67 1.44 -14.20 8.52
C GLN A 67 0.33 -14.97 7.81
N PHE A 68 -0.84 -14.36 7.65
CA PHE A 68 -2.06 -15.04 7.24
C PHE A 68 -2.62 -14.56 5.90
N GLY A 69 -2.07 -13.48 5.32
CA GLY A 69 -2.68 -12.77 4.20
C GLY A 69 -4.10 -12.31 4.58
N PHE A 70 -5.04 -12.49 3.65
CA PHE A 70 -6.49 -12.36 3.91
C PHE A 70 -7.14 -13.65 4.45
N GLY A 71 -6.34 -14.66 4.81
CA GLY A 71 -6.82 -15.92 5.37
C GLY A 71 -7.25 -15.81 6.84
N GLU A 72 -7.86 -16.88 7.34
CA GLU A 72 -8.27 -17.00 8.74
C GLU A 72 -7.11 -17.41 9.66
N GLY A 73 -7.12 -16.84 10.87
CA GLY A 73 -6.26 -17.23 11.99
C GLY A 73 -7.05 -17.30 13.30
N GLU A 74 -6.40 -17.76 14.36
CA GLU A 74 -7.04 -17.93 15.68
C GLU A 74 -7.21 -16.59 16.41
N PHE A 75 -8.35 -16.41 17.07
CA PHE A 75 -8.63 -15.20 17.87
C PHE A 75 -7.57 -14.95 18.94
N GLY A 76 -7.04 -15.98 19.61
CA GLY A 76 -6.01 -15.81 20.64
C GLY A 76 -4.69 -15.21 20.10
N VAL A 77 -4.35 -15.52 18.84
CA VAL A 77 -3.19 -14.91 18.16
C VAL A 77 -3.51 -13.45 17.85
N ALA A 78 -4.71 -13.17 17.34
CA ALA A 78 -5.16 -11.81 17.05
C ALA A 78 -5.17 -10.91 18.30
N GLU A 79 -5.66 -11.43 19.43
CA GLU A 79 -5.72 -10.74 20.72
C GLU A 79 -4.33 -10.46 21.30
N THR A 80 -3.39 -11.41 21.13
CA THR A 80 -2.00 -11.19 21.56
C THR A 80 -1.34 -10.10 20.71
N LEU A 81 -1.56 -10.13 19.39
CA LEU A 81 -1.02 -9.13 18.48
C LEU A 81 -1.64 -7.73 18.72
N SER A 82 -2.94 -7.66 19.06
CA SER A 82 -3.63 -6.39 19.30
C SER A 82 -3.05 -5.66 20.51
N LYS A 83 -2.80 -6.39 21.61
CA LYS A 83 -2.08 -5.87 22.79
C LYS A 83 -0.69 -5.35 22.42
N ALA A 84 0.06 -6.09 21.60
CA ALA A 84 1.41 -5.70 21.18
C ALA A 84 1.44 -4.44 20.30
N LYS A 85 0.40 -4.20 19.50
CA LYS A 85 0.29 -3.03 18.62
C LYS A 85 -0.57 -1.90 19.21
N ASN A 86 -0.93 -1.98 20.50
CA ASN A 86 -1.75 -1.01 21.22
C ASN A 86 -3.12 -0.74 20.56
N THR A 87 -3.83 -1.81 20.22
CA THR A 87 -5.20 -1.81 19.69
C THR A 87 -6.03 -2.97 20.28
N SER A 88 -7.26 -3.19 19.82
CA SER A 88 -8.15 -4.29 20.20
C SER A 88 -8.78 -4.95 18.98
N VAL A 89 -9.14 -6.23 19.08
CA VAL A 89 -9.83 -6.94 17.98
C VAL A 89 -11.19 -6.31 17.70
N GLU A 90 -11.91 -5.92 18.75
CA GLU A 90 -13.19 -5.21 18.65
C GLU A 90 -13.03 -3.87 17.92
N GLY A 91 -11.98 -3.10 18.24
CA GLY A 91 -11.70 -1.84 17.58
C GLY A 91 -11.38 -2.01 16.09
N LEU A 92 -10.68 -3.09 15.73
CA LEU A 92 -10.40 -3.44 14.33
C LEU A 92 -11.66 -3.89 13.57
N VAL A 93 -12.61 -4.55 14.25
CA VAL A 93 -13.95 -4.84 13.69
C VAL A 93 -14.73 -3.55 13.49
N GLU A 94 -14.72 -2.63 14.47
CA GLU A 94 -15.38 -1.32 14.38
C GLU A 94 -14.78 -0.44 13.28
N ALA A 95 -13.48 -0.51 13.06
CA ALA A 95 -12.77 0.11 11.94
C ALA A 95 -13.14 -0.52 10.58
N GLY A 96 -13.88 -1.63 10.55
CA GLY A 96 -14.31 -2.27 9.32
C GLY A 96 -13.18 -2.91 8.51
N ILE A 97 -12.04 -3.23 9.12
CA ILE A 97 -10.88 -3.81 8.40
C ILE A 97 -10.72 -5.32 8.57
N LEU A 98 -11.42 -5.91 9.54
CA LEU A 98 -11.44 -7.36 9.77
C LEU A 98 -12.81 -7.84 10.23
N GLU A 99 -13.03 -9.15 10.15
CA GLU A 99 -14.12 -9.80 10.89
C GLU A 99 -13.58 -10.77 11.93
N SER A 100 -14.29 -10.87 13.06
CA SER A 100 -14.04 -11.88 14.09
C SER A 100 -15.32 -12.67 14.36
N ARG A 101 -15.31 -13.97 14.07
CA ARG A 101 -16.47 -14.86 14.22
C ARG A 101 -16.03 -16.26 14.57
N ARG A 102 -16.77 -16.93 15.47
CA ARG A 102 -16.55 -18.35 15.83
C ARG A 102 -15.10 -18.67 16.25
N GLY A 103 -14.44 -17.74 16.95
CA GLY A 103 -13.05 -17.89 17.39
C GLY A 103 -12.00 -17.70 16.29
N LYS A 104 -12.42 -17.32 15.08
CA LYS A 104 -11.54 -16.99 13.94
C LYS A 104 -11.53 -15.50 13.67
N VAL A 105 -10.42 -15.04 13.13
CA VAL A 105 -10.20 -13.65 12.70
C VAL A 105 -9.62 -13.66 11.29
N ARG A 106 -10.06 -12.76 10.42
CA ARG A 106 -9.44 -12.51 9.11
C ARG A 106 -9.63 -11.06 8.70
N LEU A 107 -8.68 -10.55 7.91
CA LEU A 107 -8.82 -9.24 7.26
C LEU A 107 -9.91 -9.31 6.19
N LEU A 108 -10.62 -8.20 5.99
CA LEU A 108 -11.55 -8.05 4.88
C LEU A 108 -10.76 -7.78 3.59
N LYS A 109 -11.19 -8.40 2.49
CA LYS A 109 -10.64 -8.14 1.16
C LYS A 109 -11.19 -6.84 0.59
N PRO A 110 -10.50 -6.20 -0.39
CA PRO A 110 -10.98 -4.99 -1.05
C PRO A 110 -12.43 -5.07 -1.54
N GLU A 111 -12.83 -6.19 -2.13
CA GLU A 111 -14.17 -6.41 -2.64
C GLU A 111 -15.27 -6.46 -1.56
N GLU A 112 -14.90 -6.70 -0.30
CA GLU A 112 -15.80 -6.76 0.85
C GLU A 112 -16.01 -5.39 1.52
N LEU A 113 -15.19 -4.40 1.18
CA LEU A 113 -15.25 -3.07 1.80
C LEU A 113 -16.47 -2.26 1.28
N PRO A 114 -17.05 -1.39 2.11
CA PRO A 114 -18.21 -0.57 1.73
C PRO A 114 -17.89 0.32 0.52
N GLY A 115 -18.74 0.28 -0.51
CA GLY A 115 -18.53 1.05 -1.73
C GLY A 115 -18.75 2.56 -1.59
N ASP A 116 -19.48 2.97 -0.56
CA ASP A 116 -19.80 4.35 -0.22
C ASP A 116 -18.91 4.94 0.88
N TRP A 117 -17.83 4.24 1.25
CA TRP A 117 -16.89 4.70 2.27
C TRP A 117 -16.34 6.10 1.98
N ASP A 118 -16.29 6.92 3.02
CA ASP A 118 -15.83 8.30 2.96
C ASP A 118 -14.83 8.58 4.11
N PRO A 119 -13.55 8.86 3.80
CA PRO A 119 -12.52 9.09 4.81
C PRO A 119 -12.75 10.34 5.67
N VAL A 120 -13.66 11.23 5.27
CA VAL A 120 -14.03 12.43 6.03
C VAL A 120 -15.07 12.10 7.10
N ARG A 121 -15.89 11.07 6.88
CA ARG A 121 -16.98 10.65 7.78
C ARG A 121 -16.62 9.45 8.64
N ASP A 122 -15.47 8.85 8.36
CA ASP A 122 -14.95 7.72 9.10
C ASP A 122 -14.42 8.13 10.49
N GLY A 123 -15.07 7.61 11.53
CA GLY A 123 -14.70 7.87 12.92
C GLY A 123 -13.47 7.11 13.40
N ARG A 124 -13.02 6.09 12.66
CA ARG A 124 -11.85 5.26 12.97
C ARG A 124 -11.04 4.97 11.70
N PHE A 125 -10.67 6.05 11.02
CA PHE A 125 -9.83 6.01 9.83
C PHE A 125 -8.56 5.19 10.05
N THR A 126 -8.27 4.30 9.09
CA THR A 126 -6.99 3.58 9.02
C THR A 126 -6.38 3.73 7.63
N TYR A 127 -5.05 3.78 7.55
CA TYR A 127 -4.37 3.72 6.26
C TYR A 127 -4.58 2.38 5.56
N TRP A 128 -4.77 1.30 6.33
CA TRP A 128 -5.16 -0.01 5.81
C TRP A 128 -6.46 0.04 5.01
N GLU A 129 -7.53 0.61 5.57
CA GLU A 129 -8.79 0.74 4.84
C GLU A 129 -8.61 1.66 3.61
N ALA A 130 -7.92 2.78 3.78
CA ALA A 130 -7.70 3.75 2.70
C ALA A 130 -7.02 3.14 1.48
N VAL A 131 -5.95 2.35 1.66
CA VAL A 131 -5.23 1.74 0.53
C VAL A 131 -6.09 0.69 -0.18
N HIS A 132 -6.85 -0.12 0.56
CA HIS A 132 -7.71 -1.14 -0.05
C HIS A 132 -8.96 -0.53 -0.70
N GLN A 133 -9.47 0.60 -0.20
CA GLN A 133 -10.50 1.39 -0.86
C GLN A 133 -10.00 2.02 -2.17
N LEU A 134 -8.75 2.49 -2.21
CA LEU A 134 -8.11 2.96 -3.44
C LEU A 134 -7.96 1.84 -4.48
N VAL A 135 -7.48 0.66 -4.06
CA VAL A 135 -7.43 -0.54 -4.92
C VAL A 135 -8.82 -0.87 -5.46
N ARG A 136 -9.82 -1.00 -4.59
CA ARG A 136 -11.20 -1.33 -4.96
C ARG A 136 -11.76 -0.34 -5.99
N ARG A 137 -11.56 0.98 -5.78
CA ARG A 137 -12.06 2.02 -6.70
C ARG A 137 -11.33 2.01 -8.03
N LEU A 138 -10.02 1.77 -8.03
CA LEU A 138 -9.26 1.61 -9.27
C LEU A 138 -9.76 0.41 -10.08
N GLU A 139 -9.99 -0.73 -9.44
CA GLU A 139 -10.44 -1.95 -10.10
C GLU A 139 -11.87 -1.86 -10.64
N THR A 140 -12.74 -1.10 -9.96
CA THR A 140 -14.17 -1.02 -10.33
C THR A 140 -14.54 0.20 -11.17
N GLY A 141 -13.80 1.31 -11.03
CA GLY A 141 -14.11 2.60 -11.66
C GLY A 141 -12.91 3.30 -12.30
N GLY A 142 -11.75 2.65 -12.35
CA GLY A 142 -10.55 3.18 -12.99
C GLY A 142 -9.92 4.35 -12.23
N GLU A 143 -9.00 5.04 -12.92
CA GLU A 143 -8.15 6.08 -12.34
C GLU A 143 -8.96 7.29 -11.85
N MET A 144 -10.05 7.65 -12.53
CA MET A 144 -10.95 8.71 -12.10
C MET A 144 -11.59 8.43 -10.75
N ALA A 145 -12.13 7.21 -10.55
CA ALA A 145 -12.78 6.86 -9.28
C ALA A 145 -11.79 6.79 -8.11
N ALA A 146 -10.56 6.34 -8.37
CA ALA A 146 -9.48 6.38 -7.40
C ALA A 146 -9.03 7.83 -7.12
N ALA A 147 -9.00 8.70 -8.13
CA ALA A 147 -8.63 10.10 -8.01
C ALA A 147 -9.61 10.89 -7.14
N ASP A 148 -10.92 10.63 -7.29
CA ASP A 148 -11.96 11.21 -6.45
C ASP A 148 -11.75 10.87 -4.97
N LEU A 149 -11.35 9.62 -4.68
CA LEU A 149 -11.02 9.22 -3.32
C LEU A 149 -9.72 9.87 -2.82
N LEU A 150 -8.68 9.90 -3.66
CA LEU A 150 -7.42 10.53 -3.32
C LEU A 150 -7.60 12.02 -2.99
N ALA A 151 -8.49 12.71 -3.72
CA ALA A 151 -8.83 14.10 -3.46
C ALA A 151 -9.42 14.30 -2.05
N LYS A 152 -10.25 13.36 -1.58
CA LYS A 152 -10.81 13.35 -0.22
C LYS A 152 -9.78 13.01 0.86
N LEU A 153 -8.83 12.13 0.56
CA LEU A 153 -7.74 11.76 1.48
C LEU A 153 -6.77 12.94 1.72
N GLY A 154 -6.57 13.80 0.72
CA GLY A 154 -5.68 14.95 0.83
C GLY A 154 -4.25 14.51 1.15
N SER A 155 -3.62 15.13 2.16
CA SER A 155 -2.24 14.79 2.58
C SER A 155 -2.08 13.35 3.08
N ARG A 156 -3.17 12.70 3.52
CA ARG A 156 -3.14 11.28 3.92
C ARG A 156 -2.91 10.34 2.73
N GLY A 157 -3.07 10.83 1.50
CA GLY A 157 -2.83 10.06 0.29
C GLY A 157 -1.40 9.60 0.12
N ASP A 158 -0.41 10.42 0.49
CA ASP A 158 1.01 10.06 0.36
C ASP A 158 1.37 8.88 1.28
N THR A 159 0.90 8.88 2.53
CA THR A 159 1.08 7.77 3.46
C THR A 159 0.35 6.50 3.00
N ALA A 160 -0.83 6.63 2.39
CA ALA A 160 -1.54 5.49 1.80
C ALA A 160 -0.76 4.89 0.61
N ARG A 161 -0.06 5.72 -0.18
CA ARG A 161 0.83 5.26 -1.25
C ARG A 161 2.04 4.51 -0.69
N GLU A 162 2.67 5.03 0.36
CA GLU A 162 3.79 4.36 1.02
C GLU A 162 3.38 2.97 1.52
N LEU A 163 2.18 2.85 2.09
CA LEU A 163 1.61 1.57 2.47
C LEU A 163 1.41 0.63 1.26
N ALA A 164 0.95 1.14 0.12
CA ALA A 164 0.79 0.34 -1.11
C ALA A 164 2.12 -0.24 -1.60
N TYR A 165 3.20 0.56 -1.59
CA TYR A 165 4.54 0.08 -1.93
C TYR A 165 4.99 -1.05 -1.00
N ARG A 166 4.79 -0.86 0.31
CA ARG A 166 5.15 -1.87 1.31
C ARG A 166 4.37 -3.17 1.14
N LEU A 167 3.07 -3.08 0.84
CA LEU A 167 2.22 -4.25 0.60
C LEU A 167 2.63 -4.99 -0.68
N TYR A 168 2.97 -4.25 -1.75
CA TYR A 168 3.49 -4.83 -2.98
C TYR A 168 4.76 -5.65 -2.72
N ALA A 169 5.75 -5.03 -2.07
CA ALA A 169 7.01 -5.67 -1.68
C ALA A 169 6.81 -6.94 -0.84
N LEU A 170 5.95 -6.85 0.18
CA LEU A 170 5.61 -7.99 1.02
C LEU A 170 4.99 -9.14 0.21
N CYS A 171 4.08 -8.83 -0.72
CA CYS A 171 3.45 -9.83 -1.58
C CYS A 171 4.45 -10.47 -2.55
N GLU A 172 5.38 -9.70 -3.12
CA GLU A 172 6.46 -10.24 -3.95
C GLU A 172 7.33 -11.23 -3.16
N ARG A 173 7.74 -10.86 -1.94
CA ARG A 173 8.52 -11.73 -1.06
C ARG A 173 7.78 -13.04 -0.70
N LYS A 174 6.47 -12.95 -0.50
CA LYS A 174 5.61 -14.10 -0.12
C LYS A 174 5.13 -14.92 -1.31
N GLY A 175 5.32 -14.44 -2.54
CA GLY A 175 4.79 -15.06 -3.75
C GLY A 175 3.27 -14.92 -3.90
N TRP A 176 2.65 -13.90 -3.30
CA TRP A 176 1.22 -13.62 -3.37
C TRP A 176 0.88 -12.79 -4.62
N SER A 177 0.95 -13.45 -5.79
CA SER A 177 0.88 -12.77 -7.08
C SER A 177 -0.43 -12.03 -7.34
N LYS A 178 -1.56 -12.48 -6.78
CA LYS A 178 -2.86 -11.82 -6.98
C LYS A 178 -2.87 -10.46 -6.28
N GLU A 179 -2.52 -10.43 -5.01
CA GLU A 179 -2.47 -9.22 -4.19
C GLU A 179 -1.38 -8.26 -4.71
N ALA A 180 -0.20 -8.80 -5.08
CA ALA A 180 0.87 -8.02 -5.70
C ALA A 180 0.41 -7.28 -6.98
N LEU A 181 -0.41 -7.92 -7.82
CA LEU A 181 -0.94 -7.30 -9.04
C LEU A 181 -1.79 -6.06 -8.73
N SER A 182 -2.66 -6.15 -7.73
CA SER A 182 -3.54 -5.04 -7.32
C SER A 182 -2.74 -3.86 -6.76
N TYR A 183 -1.76 -4.11 -5.89
CA TYR A 183 -0.91 -3.04 -5.34
C TYR A 183 -0.01 -2.41 -6.41
N ASN A 184 0.56 -3.22 -7.31
CA ASN A 184 1.34 -2.72 -8.44
C ASN A 184 0.50 -1.85 -9.38
N ALA A 185 -0.73 -2.26 -9.69
CA ALA A 185 -1.64 -1.46 -10.51
C ALA A 185 -1.91 -0.08 -9.88
N LEU A 186 -2.16 -0.03 -8.56
CA LEU A 186 -2.34 1.23 -7.84
C LEU A 186 -1.11 2.12 -7.89
N VAL A 187 0.07 1.55 -7.65
CA VAL A 187 1.35 2.27 -7.71
C VAL A 187 1.62 2.83 -9.12
N GLN A 188 1.40 2.03 -10.16
CA GLN A 188 1.63 2.43 -11.55
C GLN A 188 0.70 3.54 -12.01
N SER A 189 -0.58 3.47 -11.63
CA SER A 189 -1.58 4.50 -11.94
C SER A 189 -1.47 5.75 -11.06
N TRP A 190 -0.68 5.73 -9.98
CA TRP A 190 -0.63 6.82 -9.01
C TRP A 190 -0.34 8.21 -9.60
N PRO A 191 0.62 8.40 -10.53
CA PRO A 191 0.88 9.73 -11.08
C PRO A 191 -0.33 10.35 -11.78
N GLU A 192 -1.14 9.52 -12.46
CA GLU A 192 -2.33 9.98 -13.15
C GLU A 192 -3.49 10.20 -12.18
N ILE A 193 -3.69 9.28 -11.23
CA ILE A 193 -4.65 9.45 -10.12
C ILE A 193 -4.37 10.75 -9.36
N ALA A 194 -3.10 11.05 -9.07
CA ALA A 194 -2.69 12.27 -8.39
C ALA A 194 -2.98 13.53 -9.23
N ARG A 195 -2.66 13.51 -10.54
CA ARG A 195 -3.00 14.61 -11.46
C ARG A 195 -4.50 14.90 -11.47
N LEU A 196 -5.31 13.86 -11.69
CA LEU A 196 -6.77 13.93 -11.74
C LEU A 196 -7.37 14.41 -10.40
N SER A 197 -6.78 14.00 -9.27
CA SER A 197 -7.26 14.40 -7.94
C SER A 197 -7.10 15.90 -7.66
N GLN A 198 -6.17 16.58 -8.37
CA GLN A 198 -5.97 18.02 -8.27
C GLN A 198 -6.80 18.80 -9.30
N GLU A 199 -7.09 18.20 -10.46
CA GLU A 199 -7.93 18.83 -11.49
C GLU A 199 -9.39 19.00 -11.04
N GLY A 200 -9.90 18.06 -10.23
CA GLY A 200 -11.20 18.21 -9.55
C GLY A 200 -11.25 19.38 -8.55
N LYS A 201 -10.11 20.00 -8.20
CA LYS A 201 -10.03 21.19 -7.34
C LYS A 201 -9.90 22.50 -8.10
N ALA A 202 -9.71 22.48 -9.43
CA ALA A 202 -9.69 23.72 -10.19
C ALA A 202 -11.07 24.37 -10.11
N PRO A 203 -11.21 25.62 -9.61
CA PRO A 203 -12.49 26.31 -9.71
C PRO A 203 -12.84 26.36 -11.19
N ALA A 204 -14.06 25.94 -11.53
CA ALA A 204 -14.63 26.16 -12.85
C ALA A 204 -14.32 27.62 -13.23
N GLN A 205 -13.40 27.81 -14.18
CA GLN A 205 -13.05 29.14 -14.65
C GLN A 205 -14.35 29.77 -15.10
N THR A 206 -14.80 30.72 -14.28
CA THR A 206 -15.95 31.55 -14.54
C THR A 206 -15.65 32.24 -15.86
N GLU A 207 -16.36 31.85 -16.92
CA GLU A 207 -16.44 32.63 -18.15
C GLU A 207 -17.00 34.00 -17.75
N LEU A 208 -16.10 34.95 -17.50
CA LEU A 208 -16.42 36.36 -17.39
C LEU A 208 -16.56 36.88 -18.82
N PHE A 209 -17.82 37.03 -19.22
CA PHE A 209 -18.27 37.91 -20.30
C PHE A 209 -17.91 39.37 -20.02
#